data_AF-A0ABD5ZAR3-F1
#
_entry.id   AF-A0ABD5ZAR3-F1
#
_cell.length_a   1.000
_cell.length_b   1.000
_cell.length_c   1.000
_cell.angle_alpha   90.00
_cell.angle_beta   90.00
_cell.angle_gamma   90.00
#
_symmetry.space_group_name_H-M   'P 1'
#
loop_
_entity.id
_entity.type
_entity.pdbx_description
1 polymer ?
#
loop_
_entity_poly.entity_id
_entity_poly.type
_entity_poly.pdbx_seq_one_letter_code
_entity_poly.pdbx_strand_id
1 'polypeptide(L)'
;MPITEQVIQILNSNATGNLVLLLAAVVGVVGNYGLYLRKRNNRAKTLRRSLYSEITSMRPVVQAMHREKDAISMDPLDPRSFLIDSVYQASSDELGLLTESEVSAVVDFYSTAISIQRIIGDNFHTAYDQVDRRDLLFKLDEAQYQLKQHIDFTSRSEFNQQLEPEKVRQ
;
A
#
# COMPACT_ATOMS: atom_id res chain seq x y z
N MET A 1 -54.18 0.05 -37.96
CA MET A 1 -52.76 0.40 -38.19
C MET A 1 -51.91 -0.71 -37.60
N PRO A 2 -51.04 -1.35 -38.39
CA PRO A 2 -50.29 -2.50 -37.91
C PRO A 2 -49.17 -2.01 -36.97
N ILE A 3 -49.12 -2.59 -35.78
CA ILE A 3 -48.18 -2.27 -34.69
C ILE A 3 -46.71 -2.29 -35.16
N THR A 4 -46.41 -3.03 -36.23
CA THR A 4 -45.10 -3.14 -36.85
C THR A 4 -44.60 -1.82 -37.47
N GLU A 5 -45.46 -0.98 -38.05
CA GLU A 5 -45.02 0.28 -38.67
C GLU A 5 -44.64 1.35 -37.63
N GLN A 6 -45.35 1.41 -36.49
CA GLN A 6 -45.04 2.37 -35.43
C GLN A 6 -43.71 2.04 -34.74
N VAL A 7 -43.40 0.75 -34.52
CA VAL A 7 -42.13 0.33 -33.92
C VAL A 7 -40.95 0.69 -34.82
N ILE A 8 -41.09 0.53 -36.14
CA ILE A 8 -40.05 0.90 -37.11
C ILE A 8 -39.85 2.42 -37.16
N GLN A 9 -40.91 3.22 -37.08
CA GLN A 9 -40.82 4.69 -37.09
C GLN A 9 -40.15 5.25 -35.84
N ILE A 10 -40.37 4.64 -34.67
CA ILE A 10 -39.71 5.01 -33.41
C ILE A 10 -38.22 4.63 -33.44
N LEU A 11 -37.87 3.47 -34.00
CA LEU A 11 -36.48 3.05 -34.17
C LEU A 11 -35.70 3.93 -35.16
N ASN A 12 -36.37 4.47 -36.18
CA ASN A 12 -35.74 5.28 -37.23
C ASN A 12 -35.69 6.78 -36.92
N SER A 13 -36.08 7.19 -35.71
CA SER A 13 -35.95 8.58 -35.29
C SER A 13 -34.49 8.88 -34.92
N ASN A 14 -33.97 10.04 -35.36
CA ASN A 14 -32.62 10.50 -35.00
C ASN A 14 -32.38 10.52 -33.48
N ALA A 15 -33.45 10.61 -32.68
CA ALA A 15 -33.40 10.55 -31.23
C ALA A 15 -32.95 9.17 -30.70
N THR A 16 -33.37 8.08 -31.33
CA THR A 16 -33.06 6.71 -30.90
C THR A 16 -31.60 6.36 -31.19
N GLY A 17 -31.06 6.80 -32.33
CA GLY A 17 -29.64 6.66 -32.66
C GLY A 17 -28.73 7.43 -31.70
N ASN A 18 -29.10 8.67 -31.37
CA ASN A 18 -28.36 9.49 -30.39
C ASN A 18 -28.43 8.92 -28.96
N LEU A 19 -29.56 8.33 -28.58
CA LEU A 19 -29.71 7.64 -27.29
C LEU A 19 -28.82 6.40 -27.17
N VAL A 20 -28.68 5.60 -28.23
CA VAL A 20 -27.78 4.43 -28.23
C VAL A 20 -26.32 4.86 -28.13
N LEU A 21 -25.92 5.92 -28.86
CA LEU A 21 -24.57 6.50 -28.75
C LEU A 21 -24.29 7.05 -27.35
N LEU A 22 -25.27 7.75 -26.75
CA LEU A 22 -25.16 8.26 -25.38
C LEU A 22 -25.03 7.12 -24.36
N LEU A 23 -25.85 6.08 -24.47
CA LEU A 23 -25.76 4.90 -23.60
C LEU A 23 -24.42 4.19 -23.75
N ALA A 24 -23.93 3.99 -24.98
CA ALA A 24 -22.62 3.41 -25.23
C ALA A 24 -21.49 4.26 -24.63
N ALA A 25 -21.57 5.59 -24.73
CA ALA A 25 -20.62 6.51 -24.13
C ALA A 25 -20.64 6.44 -22.59
N VAL A 26 -21.82 6.43 -21.98
CA VAL A 26 -21.98 6.29 -20.52
C VAL A 26 -21.39 4.96 -20.02
N VAL A 27 -21.71 3.85 -20.70
CA VAL A 27 -21.15 2.54 -20.38
C VAL A 27 -19.63 2.53 -20.51
N GLY A 28 -19.08 3.17 -21.55
CA GLY A 28 -17.64 3.32 -21.73
C GLY A 28 -16.98 4.08 -20.57
N VAL A 29 -17.55 5.21 -20.16
CA VAL A 29 -17.02 6.01 -19.05
C VAL A 29 -17.10 5.28 -17.71
N VAL A 30 -18.27 4.68 -17.40
CA VAL A 30 -18.47 3.94 -16.15
C VAL A 30 -17.58 2.70 -16.10
N GLY A 31 -17.46 1.97 -17.20
CA GLY A 31 -16.59 0.80 -17.30
C GLY A 31 -15.12 1.17 -17.08
N ASN A 32 -14.65 2.25 -17.73
CA ASN A 32 -13.29 2.73 -17.55
C ASN A 32 -13.03 3.21 -16.11
N TYR A 33 -13.98 3.89 -15.50
CA TYR A 33 -13.90 4.32 -14.10
C TYR A 33 -13.81 3.13 -13.13
N GLY A 34 -14.59 2.08 -13.36
CA GLY A 34 -14.52 0.84 -12.57
C GLY A 34 -13.15 0.15 -12.68
N LEU A 35 -12.59 0.07 -13.88
CA LEU A 35 -11.24 -0.47 -14.10
C LEU A 35 -10.16 0.39 -13.42
N TYR A 36 -10.30 1.71 -13.46
CA TYR A 36 -9.41 2.64 -12.79
C TYR A 36 -9.39 2.40 -11.28
N LEU A 37 -10.56 2.32 -10.64
CA LEU A 37 -10.66 2.03 -9.20
C LEU A 37 -10.04 0.67 -8.84
N ARG A 38 -10.29 -0.36 -9.64
CA ARG A 38 -9.70 -1.69 -9.41
C ARG A 38 -8.18 -1.65 -9.51
N LYS A 39 -7.62 -0.97 -10.53
CA LYS A 39 -6.16 -0.80 -10.67
C LYS A 39 -5.58 0.00 -9.51
N ARG A 40 -6.24 1.07 -9.07
CA ARG A 40 -5.83 1.89 -7.93
C ARG A 40 -5.74 1.07 -6.65
N ASN A 41 -6.77 0.26 -6.37
CA ASN A 41 -6.80 -0.60 -5.17
C ASN A 41 -5.72 -1.67 -5.21
N ASN A 42 -5.48 -2.28 -6.38
CA ASN A 42 -4.41 -3.26 -6.55
C ASN A 42 -3.03 -2.64 -6.31
N ARG A 43 -2.77 -1.44 -6.82
CA ARG A 43 -1.51 -0.71 -6.59
C ARG A 43 -1.31 -0.41 -5.10
N ALA A 44 -2.34 0.13 -4.44
CA ALA A 44 -2.30 0.40 -2.99
C ALA A 44 -1.98 -0.87 -2.18
N LYS A 45 -2.58 -2.01 -2.55
CA LYS A 45 -2.34 -3.31 -1.89
C LYS A 45 -0.91 -3.81 -2.09
N THR A 46 -0.40 -3.71 -3.31
CA THR A 46 0.99 -4.08 -3.61
C THR A 46 1.95 -3.21 -2.83
N LEU A 47 1.73 -1.89 -2.82
CA LEU A 47 2.54 -0.94 -2.07
C LEU A 47 2.60 -1.27 -0.58
N ARG A 48 1.43 -1.48 0.06
CA ARG A 48 1.36 -1.86 1.48
C ARG A 48 2.19 -3.10 1.79
N ARG A 49 2.08 -4.14 0.95
CA ARG A 49 2.82 -5.40 1.12
C ARG A 49 4.32 -5.22 0.94
N SER A 50 4.73 -4.45 -0.06
CA SER A 50 6.15 -4.17 -0.32
C SER A 50 6.77 -3.39 0.82
N LEU A 51 6.11 -2.31 1.29
CA LEU A 51 6.57 -1.52 2.43
C LEU A 51 6.60 -2.35 3.72
N TYR A 52 5.56 -3.14 3.97
CA TYR A 52 5.52 -4.02 5.13
C TYR A 52 6.69 -5.01 5.12
N SER A 53 6.99 -5.62 3.97
CA SER A 53 8.12 -6.54 3.81
C SER A 53 9.46 -5.86 4.03
N GLU A 54 9.67 -4.67 3.45
CA GLU A 54 10.90 -3.88 3.61
C GLU A 54 11.12 -3.52 5.08
N ILE A 55 10.13 -2.93 5.76
CA ILE A 55 10.21 -2.57 7.18
C ILE A 55 10.40 -3.83 8.07
N THR A 56 9.77 -4.94 7.72
CA THR A 56 9.94 -6.22 8.45
C THR A 56 11.35 -6.77 8.33
N SER A 57 11.99 -6.62 7.17
CA SER A 57 13.36 -7.08 6.97
C SER A 57 14.38 -6.36 7.85
N MET A 58 14.10 -5.12 8.28
CA MET A 58 14.98 -4.33 9.14
C MET A 58 14.88 -4.68 10.63
N ARG A 59 13.77 -5.28 11.07
CA ARG A 59 13.55 -5.68 12.48
C ARG A 59 14.72 -6.46 13.10
N PRO A 60 15.25 -7.54 12.49
CA PRO A 60 16.37 -8.28 13.08
C PRO A 60 17.62 -7.43 13.23
N VAL A 61 17.87 -6.48 12.32
CA VAL A 61 19.04 -5.57 12.39
C VAL A 61 18.87 -4.56 13.53
N VAL A 62 17.68 -3.94 13.62
CA VAL A 62 17.32 -3.04 14.73
C VAL A 62 17.33 -3.78 16.08
N GLN A 63 17.03 -5.08 16.09
CA GLN A 63 17.15 -5.92 17.28
C GLN A 63 18.61 -6.28 17.62
N ALA A 64 19.44 -6.56 16.61
CA ALA A 64 20.84 -6.93 16.76
C ALA A 64 21.74 -5.79 17.25
N MET A 65 21.38 -4.52 16.99
CA MET A 65 22.04 -3.35 17.59
C MET A 65 22.11 -3.40 19.14
N HIS A 66 21.36 -4.29 19.79
CA HIS A 66 21.45 -4.53 21.24
C HIS A 66 22.63 -5.41 21.68
N ARG A 67 23.04 -6.36 20.83
CA ARG A 67 23.84 -7.52 21.27
C ARG A 67 25.35 -7.29 21.18
N GLU A 68 25.79 -6.18 20.62
CA GLU A 68 27.22 -5.91 20.39
C GLU A 68 28.01 -5.62 21.67
N LYS A 69 27.35 -5.41 22.81
CA LYS A 69 28.04 -5.41 24.12
C LYS A 69 28.50 -6.82 24.55
N ASP A 70 27.89 -7.89 24.04
CA ASP A 70 28.13 -9.27 24.52
C ASP A 70 28.45 -10.32 23.42
N ALA A 71 28.35 -9.99 22.12
CA ALA A 71 28.44 -10.98 21.05
C ALA A 71 29.75 -10.93 20.25
N ILE A 72 30.72 -11.72 20.68
CA ILE A 72 31.80 -12.24 19.83
C ILE A 72 31.15 -13.22 18.83
N SER A 73 31.32 -13.03 17.51
CA SER A 73 31.06 -14.02 16.42
C SER A 73 29.73 -14.01 15.63
N MET A 74 29.05 -12.89 15.41
CA MET A 74 28.21 -12.78 14.21
C MET A 74 28.78 -11.73 13.29
N ASP A 75 28.92 -12.09 12.00
CA ASP A 75 29.40 -11.22 10.94
C ASP A 75 28.69 -9.86 11.09
N PRO A 76 29.42 -8.76 11.31
CA PRO A 76 28.83 -7.51 11.71
C PRO A 76 28.05 -6.99 10.51
N LEU A 77 26.72 -7.10 10.52
CA LEU A 77 25.91 -6.24 9.68
C LEU A 77 26.32 -4.82 10.05
N ASP A 78 26.94 -4.12 9.11
CA ASP A 78 27.43 -2.76 9.32
C ASP A 78 26.25 -1.91 9.83
N PRO A 79 26.30 -1.41 11.09
CA PRO A 79 25.27 -0.54 11.64
C PRO A 79 25.11 0.75 10.83
N ARG A 80 26.02 1.04 9.89
CA ARG A 80 25.92 2.16 8.95
C ARG A 80 25.04 1.85 7.74
N SER A 81 24.69 0.60 7.47
CA SER A 81 23.92 0.20 6.27
C SER A 81 22.66 -0.60 6.58
N PHE A 82 22.07 -0.46 7.77
CA PHE A 82 20.85 -1.19 8.14
C PHE A 82 19.58 -0.66 7.45
N LEU A 83 19.58 0.61 7.02
CA LEU A 83 18.44 1.24 6.38
C LEU A 83 18.35 0.78 4.93
N ILE A 84 17.29 0.04 4.61
CA ILE A 84 16.94 -0.36 3.25
C ILE A 84 15.73 0.48 2.85
N ASP A 85 15.89 1.47 1.98
CA ASP A 85 14.80 2.38 1.58
C ASP A 85 14.38 2.21 0.12
N SER A 86 14.80 1.12 -0.52
CA SER A 86 14.59 0.88 -1.95
C SER A 86 13.13 0.95 -2.39
N VAL A 87 12.21 0.33 -1.64
CA VAL A 87 10.78 0.32 -1.93
C VAL A 87 10.20 1.69 -1.59
N TYR A 88 10.60 2.27 -0.47
CA TYR A 88 10.16 3.61 -0.09
C TYR A 88 10.50 4.67 -1.15
N GLN A 89 11.74 4.68 -1.64
CA GLN A 89 12.21 5.60 -2.69
C GLN A 89 11.50 5.34 -4.02
N ALA A 90 11.45 4.07 -4.45
CA ALA A 90 10.86 3.69 -5.73
C ALA A 90 9.34 3.91 -5.80
N SER A 91 8.67 3.97 -4.64
CA SER A 91 7.22 4.14 -4.54
C SER A 91 6.80 5.48 -3.90
N SER A 92 7.69 6.46 -3.85
CA SER A 92 7.42 7.80 -3.30
C SER A 92 6.18 8.47 -3.92
N ASP A 93 6.03 8.38 -5.26
CA ASP A 93 4.87 8.88 -6.00
C ASP A 93 3.57 8.15 -5.65
N GLU A 94 3.67 6.90 -5.19
CA GLU A 94 2.54 6.04 -4.88
C GLU A 94 2.10 6.13 -3.41
N LEU A 95 2.85 6.84 -2.54
CA LEU A 95 2.48 7.03 -1.13
C LEU A 95 1.08 7.66 -0.97
N GLY A 96 0.64 8.47 -1.93
CA GLY A 96 -0.72 9.02 -1.97
C GLY A 96 -1.84 7.98 -2.15
N LEU A 97 -1.51 6.70 -2.35
CA LEU A 97 -2.47 5.59 -2.36
C LEU A 97 -2.73 5.01 -0.97
N LEU A 98 -1.90 5.35 0.01
CA LEU A 98 -2.04 4.94 1.41
C LEU A 98 -2.97 5.89 2.17
N THR A 99 -3.42 5.46 3.34
CA THR A 99 -4.15 6.34 4.27
C THR A 99 -3.20 7.32 4.95
N GLU A 100 -3.73 8.41 5.50
CA GLU A 100 -2.91 9.39 6.24
C GLU A 100 -2.14 8.76 7.41
N SER A 101 -2.76 7.81 8.14
CA SER A 101 -2.10 7.10 9.24
C SER A 101 -0.97 6.19 8.75
N GLU A 102 -1.16 5.50 7.62
CA GLU A 102 -0.13 4.68 6.99
C GLU A 102 1.06 5.52 6.53
N VAL A 103 0.80 6.64 5.85
CA VAL A 103 1.86 7.56 5.38
C VAL A 103 2.62 8.12 6.58
N SER A 104 1.91 8.63 7.60
CA SER A 104 2.55 9.20 8.78
C SER A 104 3.46 8.18 9.47
N ALA A 105 2.99 6.96 9.69
CA ALA A 105 3.78 5.94 10.37
C ALA A 105 5.02 5.51 9.56
N VAL A 106 4.88 5.38 8.24
CA VAL A 106 6.02 5.07 7.35
C VAL A 106 7.04 6.20 7.35
N VAL A 107 6.59 7.45 7.14
CA VAL A 107 7.48 8.62 7.10
C VAL A 107 8.19 8.82 8.44
N ASP A 108 7.48 8.68 9.56
CA ASP A 108 8.06 8.76 10.90
C ASP A 108 9.15 7.70 11.07
N PHE A 109 8.88 6.44 10.70
CA PHE A 109 9.87 5.38 10.78
C PHE A 109 11.13 5.69 9.97
N TYR A 110 11.01 6.04 8.69
CA TYR A 110 12.18 6.35 7.86
C TYR A 110 12.92 7.60 8.34
N SER A 111 12.21 8.63 8.81
CA SER A 111 12.83 9.85 9.36
C SER A 111 13.65 9.57 10.62
N THR A 112 13.11 8.76 11.54
CA THR A 112 13.82 8.32 12.74
C THR A 112 14.99 7.41 12.37
N ALA A 113 14.81 6.48 11.42
CA ALA A 113 15.87 5.57 10.97
C ALA A 113 17.05 6.32 10.34
N ILE A 114 16.80 7.30 9.47
CA ILE A 114 17.82 8.17 8.87
C ILE A 114 18.57 8.96 9.95
N SER A 115 17.83 9.53 10.91
CA SER A 115 18.43 10.30 12.00
C SER A 115 19.39 9.44 12.83
N ILE A 116 18.99 8.21 13.14
CA ILE A 116 19.80 7.25 13.89
C ILE A 116 21.01 6.78 13.07
N GLN A 117 20.83 6.48 11.79
CA GLN A 117 21.92 6.09 10.89
C GLN A 117 23.00 7.19 10.82
N ARG A 118 22.58 8.46 10.77
CA ARG A 118 23.49 9.62 10.80
C ARG A 118 24.24 9.73 12.12
N ILE A 119 23.55 9.57 13.25
CA ILE A 119 24.16 9.61 14.58
C ILE A 119 25.21 8.49 14.74
N ILE A 120 24.90 7.27 14.29
CA ILE A 120 25.83 6.13 14.27
C ILE A 120 27.02 6.39 13.33
N GLY A 121 26.78 6.97 12.16
CA GLY A 121 27.81 7.31 11.18
C GLY A 121 28.80 8.37 11.66
N ASP A 122 28.31 9.42 12.34
CA ASP A 122 29.11 10.56 12.77
C ASP A 122 29.91 10.29 14.07
N ASN A 123 29.37 9.49 15.01
CA ASN A 123 29.97 9.29 16.34
C ASN A 123 29.92 7.82 16.82
N PHE A 124 30.37 6.87 16.01
CA PHE A 124 30.27 5.42 16.27
C PHE A 124 30.66 4.97 17.70
N HIS A 125 31.57 5.65 18.40
CA HIS A 125 31.98 5.30 19.77
C HIS A 125 31.17 5.98 20.90
N THR A 126 30.47 7.08 20.64
CA THR A 126 29.73 7.89 21.64
C THR A 126 28.22 7.90 21.42
N ALA A 127 27.78 7.58 20.20
CA ALA A 127 26.40 7.60 19.74
C ALA A 127 25.52 6.50 20.33
N TYR A 128 26.08 5.32 20.61
CA TYR A 128 25.30 4.16 21.05
C TYR A 128 24.54 4.39 22.37
N ASP A 129 24.99 5.33 23.20
CA ASP A 129 24.35 5.68 24.48
C ASP A 129 23.23 6.75 24.32
N GLN A 130 23.22 7.47 23.18
CA GLN A 130 22.26 8.57 22.90
C GLN A 130 21.15 8.19 21.92
N VAL A 131 21.31 7.11 21.15
CA VAL A 131 20.29 6.66 20.20
C VAL A 131 19.07 6.17 20.95
N ASP A 132 17.94 6.88 20.82
CA ASP A 132 16.64 6.45 21.37
C ASP A 132 16.06 5.30 20.53
N ARG A 133 16.70 4.13 20.65
CA ARG A 133 16.32 2.91 19.93
C ARG A 133 14.91 2.44 20.29
N ARG A 134 14.42 2.80 21.50
CA ARG A 134 13.04 2.49 21.89
C ARG A 134 12.06 3.23 20.99
N ASP A 135 12.38 4.47 20.62
CA ASP A 135 11.61 5.24 19.64
C ASP A 135 11.65 4.57 18.26
N LEU A 136 12.82 4.15 17.77
CA LEU A 136 12.91 3.44 16.48
C LEU A 136 12.12 2.13 16.43
N LEU A 137 12.21 1.32 17.49
CA LEU A 137 11.45 0.06 17.58
C LEU A 137 9.94 0.33 17.68
N PHE A 138 9.55 1.35 18.45
CA PHE A 138 8.16 1.78 18.55
C PHE A 138 7.62 2.23 17.19
N LYS A 139 8.36 3.06 16.45
CA LYS A 139 8.00 3.53 15.11
C LYS A 139 7.97 2.39 14.09
N LEU A 140 8.88 1.43 14.19
CA LEU A 140 8.88 0.21 13.39
C LEU A 140 7.61 -0.61 13.65
N ASP A 141 7.26 -0.85 14.93
CA ASP A 141 6.06 -1.58 15.32
C ASP A 141 4.78 -0.85 14.87
N GLU A 142 4.74 0.47 15.01
CA GLU A 142 3.64 1.34 14.56
C GLU A 142 3.43 1.23 13.05
N ALA A 143 4.49 1.41 12.25
CA ALA A 143 4.41 1.30 10.79
C ALA A 143 3.96 -0.10 10.34
N GLN A 144 4.49 -1.15 10.97
CA GLN A 144 4.06 -2.51 10.67
C GLN A 144 2.61 -2.78 11.03
N TYR A 145 2.15 -2.26 12.19
CA TYR A 145 0.77 -2.41 12.62
C TYR A 145 -0.21 -1.76 11.65
N GLN A 146 0.04 -0.50 11.28
CA GLN A 146 -0.83 0.26 10.36
C GLN A 146 -0.92 -0.44 9.00
N LEU A 147 0.21 -0.84 8.42
CA LEU A 147 0.24 -1.53 7.12
C LEU A 147 -0.44 -2.91 7.19
N LYS A 148 -0.20 -3.67 8.26
CA LYS A 148 -0.77 -5.02 8.41
C LYS A 148 -2.29 -4.99 8.59
N GLN A 149 -2.80 -4.06 9.39
CA GLN A 149 -4.25 -3.95 9.64
C GLN A 149 -5.03 -3.80 8.33
N HIS A 150 -4.53 -2.99 7.41
CA HIS A 150 -5.18 -2.80 6.11
C HIS A 150 -4.98 -3.97 5.14
N ILE A 151 -3.83 -4.67 5.19
CA ILE A 151 -3.60 -5.90 4.40
C ILE A 151 -4.58 -7.02 4.82
N ASP A 152 -4.75 -7.23 6.13
CA ASP A 152 -5.60 -8.29 6.67
C ASP A 152 -7.09 -7.99 6.46
N PHE A 153 -7.50 -6.73 6.64
CA PHE A 153 -8.86 -6.28 6.34
C PHE A 153 -9.24 -6.50 4.87
N THR A 154 -8.35 -6.11 3.94
CA THR A 154 -8.57 -6.29 2.50
C THR A 154 -8.72 -7.77 2.14
N SER A 155 -7.86 -8.63 2.70
CA SER A 155 -7.88 -10.07 2.42
C SER A 155 -9.16 -10.76 2.91
N ARG A 156 -9.71 -10.33 4.05
CA ARG A 156 -11.01 -10.83 4.57
C ARG A 156 -12.20 -10.39 3.71
N SER A 157 -12.19 -9.16 3.21
CA SER A 157 -13.27 -8.65 2.35
C SER A 157 -13.37 -9.40 1.01
N GLU A 158 -12.22 -9.75 0.41
CA GLU A 158 -12.14 -10.53 -0.82
C GLU A 158 -12.60 -11.98 -0.62
N PHE A 159 -12.23 -12.59 0.50
CA PHE A 159 -12.67 -13.94 0.86
C PHE A 159 -14.20 -14.01 1.01
N ASN A 160 -14.81 -13.02 1.68
CA ASN A 160 -16.27 -12.96 1.84
C ASN A 160 -17.00 -12.71 0.50
N GLN A 161 -16.44 -11.90 -0.40
CA GLN A 161 -17.03 -11.69 -1.73
C GLN A 161 -16.95 -12.92 -2.64
N GLN A 162 -15.95 -13.79 -2.46
CA GLN A 162 -15.84 -15.05 -3.20
C GLN A 162 -16.81 -16.13 -2.71
N LEU A 163 -17.32 -16.02 -1.49
CA LEU A 163 -18.26 -16.97 -0.90
C LEU A 163 -19.75 -16.64 -1.21
N GLU A 164 -20.05 -15.46 -1.73
CA GLU A 164 -21.43 -15.04 -2.07
C GLU A 164 -21.92 -15.23 -3.52
N PRO A 165 -21.20 -15.76 -4.53
CA PRO A 165 -21.76 -15.86 -5.88
C PRO A 165 -22.83 -16.95 -6.07
N GLU A 166 -23.13 -17.78 -5.05
CA GLU A 166 -23.97 -18.97 -5.20
C GLU A 166 -25.39 -18.88 -4.59
N LYS A 167 -25.84 -17.71 -4.14
CA LYS A 167 -27.20 -17.55 -3.57
C LYS A 167 -28.20 -16.72 -4.38
N VAL A 168 -27.83 -16.23 -5.57
CA VAL A 168 -28.71 -15.39 -6.42
C VAL A 168 -29.25 -16.15 -7.65
N ARG A 169 -29.24 -17.48 -7.63
CA ARG A 169 -29.94 -18.31 -8.63
C ARG A 169 -30.90 -19.28 -7.93
N GLN A 170 -31.94 -18.73 -7.30
CA GLN A 170 -33.20 -19.43 -7.05
C GLN A 170 -34.35 -18.49 -7.39
#